data_AF-A0A0G1NHS2-F1
#
_entry.id   AF-A0A0G1NHS2-F1
#
_cell.length_a   1.000
_cell.length_b   1.000
_cell.length_c   1.000
_cell.angle_alpha   90.00
_cell.angle_beta   90.00
_cell.angle_gamma   90.00
#
_symmetry.space_group_name_H-M   'P 1'
#
loop_
_entity.id
_entity.type
_entity.pdbx_description
1 polymer ?
#
loop_
_entity_poly.entity_id
_entity_poly.type
_entity_poly.pdbx_seq_one_letter_code
_entity_poly.pdbx_strand_id
1 'polypeptide(L)'
;LDFAKKTPKLGAVAPRLLNYDGSIQSSCSKFPTIWNAIKYNFFGCKNCFKKYIPGNEESLVEVAVMAAFLIPKSVYNYVGGLDERFFLYYEDVEYCRRLYRFGLPVFYFPQAKVQHVHGASGNFVSHLKSPLLKSAKIYYGPLYSATLNAVLWIGHKWQVILRRKKFRD
;
A
#
# COMPACT_ATOMS: atom_id res chain seq x y z
N LEU A 1 14.33 20.15 6.10
CA LEU A 1 14.27 19.92 4.65
C LEU A 1 13.75 21.18 3.97
N ASP A 2 14.58 21.91 3.22
CA ASP A 2 14.16 23.18 2.59
C ASP A 2 13.07 22.98 1.54
N PHE A 3 13.10 21.84 0.85
CA PHE A 3 12.02 21.41 -0.04
C PHE A 3 10.65 21.50 0.66
N ALA A 4 10.52 20.94 1.86
CA ALA A 4 9.26 20.93 2.58
C ALA A 4 8.76 22.34 2.98
N LYS A 5 9.68 23.28 3.21
CA LYS A 5 9.33 24.68 3.52
C LYS A 5 8.90 25.46 2.28
N LYS A 6 9.46 25.12 1.11
CA LYS A 6 9.23 25.81 -0.17
C LYS A 6 8.03 25.25 -0.95
N THR A 7 7.57 24.04 -0.66
CA THR A 7 6.46 23.38 -1.36
C THR A 7 5.10 23.74 -0.74
N PRO A 8 4.27 24.56 -1.42
CA PRO A 8 2.95 24.92 -0.92
C PRO A 8 2.02 23.72 -0.86
N LYS A 9 1.13 23.69 0.13
CA LYS A 9 0.12 22.62 0.34
C LYS A 9 0.70 21.21 0.49
N LEU A 10 1.98 21.05 0.76
CA LEU A 10 2.62 19.75 0.98
C LEU A 10 1.88 18.91 2.02
N GLY A 11 1.50 17.68 1.66
CA GLY A 11 0.91 16.71 2.59
C GLY A 11 1.98 15.92 3.35
N ALA A 12 2.83 15.22 2.60
CA ALA A 12 3.93 14.45 3.18
C ALA A 12 5.09 14.29 2.19
N VAL A 13 6.30 14.03 2.71
CA VAL A 13 7.48 13.67 1.92
C VAL A 13 7.94 12.28 2.31
N ALA A 14 8.08 11.41 1.32
CA ALA A 14 8.67 10.08 1.42
C ALA A 14 10.10 10.11 0.85
N PRO A 15 11.13 9.62 1.56
CA PRO A 15 12.48 9.51 1.05
C PRO A 15 12.63 8.31 0.11
N ARG A 16 13.80 8.23 -0.54
CA ARG A 16 14.26 6.98 -1.15
C ARG A 16 14.55 5.94 -0.07
N LEU A 17 13.87 4.80 -0.15
CA LEU A 17 14.17 3.64 0.68
C LEU A 17 15.26 2.79 0.04
N LEU A 18 16.23 2.39 0.86
CA LEU A 18 17.31 1.50 0.50
C LEU A 18 17.21 0.19 1.29
N ASN A 19 17.50 -0.92 0.63
CA ASN A 19 17.73 -2.19 1.31
C ASN A 19 19.08 -2.17 2.06
N TYR A 20 19.36 -3.20 2.86
CA TYR A 20 20.59 -3.26 3.65
C TYR A 20 21.86 -3.34 2.80
N ASP A 21 21.75 -3.89 1.59
CA ASP A 21 22.83 -3.95 0.58
C ASP A 21 23.00 -2.64 -0.21
N GLY A 22 22.25 -1.59 0.12
CA GLY A 22 22.26 -0.30 -0.57
C GLY A 22 21.44 -0.24 -1.86
N SER A 23 20.82 -1.33 -2.30
CA SER A 23 19.94 -1.34 -3.48
C SER A 23 18.64 -0.55 -3.23
N ILE A 24 18.07 0.04 -4.29
CA ILE A 24 16.86 0.86 -4.16
C ILE A 24 15.63 -0.04 -3.97
N GLN A 25 14.83 0.26 -2.95
CA GLN A 25 13.59 -0.44 -2.67
C GLN A 25 12.41 0.15 -3.45
N SER A 26 11.64 -0.73 -4.09
CA SER A 26 10.33 -0.38 -4.67
C SER A 26 9.35 -0.02 -3.56
N SER A 27 9.08 1.27 -3.40
CA SER A 27 8.43 1.85 -2.22
C SER A 27 7.19 2.69 -2.54
N CYS A 28 6.89 2.92 -3.82
CA CYS A 28 5.70 3.66 -4.24
C CYS A 28 4.72 2.75 -4.97
N SER A 29 3.43 3.06 -4.90
CA SER A 29 2.40 2.32 -5.63
C SER A 29 1.25 3.23 -6.04
N LYS A 30 0.42 2.73 -6.95
CA LYS A 30 -0.88 3.32 -7.24
C LYS A 30 -1.87 3.00 -6.14
N PHE A 31 -2.89 3.83 -6.01
CA PHE A 31 -4.00 3.50 -5.13
C PHE A 31 -4.63 2.17 -5.56
N PRO A 32 -4.98 1.30 -4.60
CA PRO A 32 -5.74 0.12 -4.94
C PRO A 32 -7.13 0.53 -5.44
N THR A 33 -7.56 -0.09 -6.53
CA THR A 33 -8.89 0.08 -7.10
C THR A 33 -9.60 -1.26 -7.18
N ILE A 34 -10.93 -1.22 -7.15
CA ILE A 34 -11.78 -2.42 -7.31
C ILE A 34 -11.44 -3.14 -8.62
N TRP A 35 -11.20 -2.37 -9.69
CA TRP A 35 -10.83 -2.93 -10.99
C TRP A 35 -9.46 -3.62 -10.97
N ASN A 36 -8.46 -3.06 -10.27
CA ASN A 36 -7.16 -3.72 -10.09
C ASN A 36 -7.29 -5.02 -9.28
N ALA A 37 -8.18 -5.06 -8.29
CA ALA A 37 -8.48 -6.28 -7.54
C ALA A 37 -9.15 -7.34 -8.43
N ILE A 38 -10.11 -6.96 -9.28
CA ILE A 38 -10.75 -7.86 -10.25
C ILE A 38 -9.71 -8.41 -11.22
N LYS A 39 -8.88 -7.54 -11.82
CA LYS A 39 -7.80 -7.96 -12.74
C LYS A 39 -6.82 -8.92 -12.09
N TYR A 40 -6.45 -8.68 -10.83
CA TYR A 40 -5.54 -9.56 -10.11
C TYR A 40 -6.15 -10.94 -9.85
N ASN A 41 -7.38 -11.00 -9.34
CA ASN A 41 -8.00 -12.26 -8.92
C ASN A 41 -8.55 -13.09 -10.08
N PHE A 42 -9.06 -12.46 -11.14
CA PHE A 42 -9.76 -13.16 -12.23
C PHE A 42 -8.99 -13.17 -13.55
N PHE A 43 -8.18 -12.15 -13.81
CA PHE A 43 -7.47 -11.98 -15.09
C PHE A 43 -5.95 -12.20 -14.97
N GLY A 44 -5.48 -12.70 -13.83
CA GLY A 44 -4.07 -13.04 -13.61
C GLY A 44 -3.11 -11.84 -13.63
N CYS A 45 -3.60 -10.61 -13.47
CA CYS A 45 -2.76 -9.41 -13.47
C CYS A 45 -1.91 -9.32 -12.20
N LYS A 46 -0.77 -10.01 -12.17
CA LYS A 46 0.14 -10.01 -11.01
C LYS A 46 0.76 -8.63 -10.72
N ASN A 47 0.84 -7.76 -11.73
CA ASN A 47 1.46 -6.44 -11.62
C ASN A 47 0.50 -5.33 -11.13
N CYS A 48 -0.79 -5.61 -10.98
CA CYS A 48 -1.81 -4.59 -10.64
C CYS A 48 -1.65 -3.96 -9.25
N PHE A 49 -0.82 -4.55 -8.38
CA PHE A 49 -0.47 -4.02 -7.04
C PHE A 49 1.04 -3.88 -6.85
N LYS A 50 1.83 -3.96 -7.94
CA LYS A 50 3.28 -3.95 -7.84
C LYS A 50 3.77 -2.57 -7.44
N LYS A 51 4.61 -2.52 -6.40
CA LYS A 51 5.35 -1.31 -6.03
C LYS A 51 6.42 -1.01 -7.08
N TYR A 52 6.72 0.26 -7.29
CA TYR A 52 7.70 0.75 -8.26
C TYR A 52 8.67 1.76 -7.62
N ILE A 53 9.70 2.11 -8.39
CA ILE A 53 10.69 3.13 -8.06
C ILE A 53 10.37 4.36 -8.93
N PRO A 54 10.00 5.52 -8.36
CA PRO A 54 9.63 6.70 -9.15
C PRO A 54 10.76 7.29 -9.99
N GLY A 55 12.02 7.07 -9.62
CA GLY A 55 13.20 7.55 -10.33
C GLY A 55 14.17 8.33 -9.43
N ASN A 56 14.97 9.20 -10.07
CA ASN A 56 15.97 10.07 -9.43
C ASN A 56 15.50 11.51 -9.19
N GLU A 57 14.30 11.84 -9.65
CA GLU A 57 13.74 13.18 -9.51
C GLU A 57 12.61 13.22 -8.48
N GLU A 58 12.39 14.42 -7.95
CA GLU A 58 11.27 14.74 -7.09
C GLU A 58 9.97 14.52 -7.85
N SER A 59 9.05 13.75 -7.29
CA SER A 59 7.83 13.39 -8.02
C SER A 59 6.64 13.23 -7.11
N LEU A 60 5.46 13.52 -7.66
CA LEU A 60 4.19 13.24 -7.01
C LEU A 60 3.90 11.74 -7.08
N VAL A 61 3.49 11.18 -5.95
CA VAL A 61 3.11 9.77 -5.84
C VAL A 61 1.76 9.63 -5.17
N GLU A 62 1.01 8.61 -5.56
CA GLU A 62 -0.30 8.32 -4.97
C GLU A 62 -0.16 7.68 -3.59
N VAL A 63 0.72 6.69 -3.49
CA VAL A 63 1.03 5.99 -2.24
C VAL A 63 2.54 5.79 -2.16
N ALA A 64 3.12 6.05 -0.99
CA ALA A 64 4.46 5.64 -0.63
C ALA A 64 4.46 4.89 0.70
N VAL A 65 5.38 3.92 0.84
CA VAL A 65 5.55 3.16 2.08
C VAL A 65 5.97 4.09 3.20
N MET A 66 5.17 4.14 4.27
CA MET A 66 5.42 4.97 5.46
C MET A 66 6.52 4.40 6.39
N ALA A 67 7.62 3.90 5.82
CA ALA A 67 8.80 3.52 6.61
C ALA A 67 9.49 4.74 7.21
N ALA A 68 9.47 5.87 6.50
CA ALA A 68 9.94 7.15 6.99
C ALA A 68 9.19 8.25 6.23
N PHE A 69 8.39 9.06 6.93
CA PHE A 69 7.67 10.19 6.34
C PHE A 69 8.02 11.47 7.09
N LEU A 70 8.17 12.57 6.35
CA LEU A 70 8.14 13.91 6.92
C LEU A 70 6.75 14.51 6.67
N ILE A 71 6.04 14.84 7.74
CA ILE A 71 4.69 15.42 7.69
C ILE A 71 4.74 16.80 8.38
N PRO A 72 4.28 17.88 7.73
CA PRO A 72 4.18 19.18 8.39
C PRO A 72 3.25 19.10 9.61
N LYS A 73 3.64 19.74 10.73
CA LYS A 73 2.83 19.72 11.96
C LYS A 73 1.40 20.24 11.75
N SER A 74 1.24 21.28 10.91
CA SER A 74 -0.08 21.81 10.55
C SER A 74 -0.95 20.78 9.82
N VAL A 75 -0.36 20.00 8.91
CA VAL A 75 -1.05 18.91 8.20
C VAL A 75 -1.40 17.79 9.16
N TYR A 76 -0.48 17.38 10.03
CA TYR A 76 -0.75 16.35 11.03
C TYR A 76 -1.90 16.75 11.96
N ASN A 77 -1.92 18.01 12.42
CA ASN A 77 -2.99 18.52 13.27
C ASN A 77 -4.34 18.60 12.55
N TYR A 78 -4.33 18.82 11.22
CA TYR A 78 -5.55 18.95 10.41
C TYR A 78 -6.12 17.58 9.98
N VAL A 79 -5.25 16.65 9.55
CA VAL A 79 -5.63 15.36 8.97
C VAL A 79 -5.65 14.22 10.01
N GLY A 80 -4.99 14.45 11.15
CA GLY A 80 -4.76 13.47 12.20
C GLY A 80 -3.57 12.55 11.90
N GLY A 81 -3.31 11.65 12.86
CA GLY A 81 -2.29 10.60 12.74
C GLY A 81 -2.77 9.36 12.00
N LEU A 82 -1.98 8.29 12.09
CA LEU A 82 -2.37 6.96 11.62
C LEU A 82 -3.60 6.47 12.39
N ASP A 83 -4.49 5.77 11.68
CA ASP A 83 -5.65 5.16 12.30
C ASP A 83 -5.26 3.82 12.91
N GLU A 84 -5.37 3.72 14.24
CA GLU A 84 -4.93 2.56 15.04
C GLU A 84 -5.65 1.26 14.69
N ARG A 85 -6.76 1.33 13.93
CA ARG A 85 -7.42 0.14 13.38
C ARG A 85 -6.52 -0.58 12.36
N PHE A 86 -5.61 0.14 11.71
CA PHE A 86 -4.59 -0.40 10.81
C PHE A 86 -3.27 -0.63 11.54
N PHE A 87 -3.19 -1.69 12.34
CA PHE A 87 -1.96 -2.05 13.05
C PHE A 87 -0.81 -2.40 12.09
N LEU A 88 -1.11 -3.09 10.98
CA LEU A 88 -0.14 -3.42 9.94
C LEU A 88 -0.85 -3.63 8.59
N TYR A 89 -0.22 -3.16 7.52
CA TYR A 89 -0.74 -3.10 6.15
C TYR A 89 -1.92 -2.15 5.98
N TYR A 90 -1.97 -1.48 4.82
CA TYR A 90 -2.96 -0.47 4.44
C TYR A 90 -2.93 0.83 5.26
N GLU A 91 -2.15 0.93 6.34
CA GLU A 91 -1.98 2.17 7.11
C GLU A 91 -1.40 3.30 6.23
N ASP A 92 -0.42 2.95 5.40
CA ASP A 92 0.23 3.86 4.46
C ASP A 92 -0.70 4.25 3.30
N VAL A 93 -1.41 3.27 2.74
CA VAL A 93 -2.41 3.47 1.68
C VAL A 93 -3.55 4.38 2.17
N GLU A 94 -4.07 4.11 3.36
CA GLU A 94 -5.16 4.89 3.96
C GLU A 94 -4.71 6.32 4.24
N TYR A 95 -3.54 6.51 4.86
CA TYR A 95 -3.04 7.85 5.16
C TYR A 95 -2.82 8.66 3.88
N CYS A 96 -2.18 8.07 2.85
CA CYS A 96 -2.00 8.73 1.56
C CYS A 96 -3.34 9.05 0.88
N ARG A 97 -4.34 8.17 1.00
CA ARG A 97 -5.69 8.42 0.49
C ARG A 97 -6.36 9.58 1.23
N ARG A 98 -6.16 9.67 2.55
CA ARG A 98 -6.69 10.74 3.39
C ARG A 98 -6.10 12.09 2.97
N LEU A 99 -4.78 12.17 2.84
CA LEU A 99 -4.07 13.35 2.34
C LEU A 99 -4.59 13.77 0.95
N TYR A 100 -4.72 12.82 0.03
CA TYR A 100 -5.27 13.05 -1.30
C TYR A 100 -6.67 13.67 -1.27
N ARG A 101 -7.58 13.17 -0.41
CA ARG A 101 -8.94 13.72 -0.25
C ARG A 101 -8.97 15.16 0.25
N PHE A 102 -7.96 15.58 1.00
CA PHE A 102 -7.79 16.96 1.46
C PHE A 102 -6.99 17.84 0.48
N GLY A 103 -6.62 17.32 -0.69
CA GLY A 103 -5.82 18.07 -1.67
C GLY A 103 -4.37 18.30 -1.24
N LEU A 104 -3.85 17.44 -0.36
CA LEU A 104 -2.50 17.51 0.19
C LEU A 104 -1.61 16.46 -0.49
N PRO A 105 -0.76 16.83 -1.47
CA PRO A 105 0.07 15.87 -2.19
C PRO A 105 1.12 15.16 -1.34
N VAL A 106 1.41 13.91 -1.73
CA VAL A 106 2.57 13.15 -1.24
C VAL A 106 3.68 13.24 -2.28
N PHE A 107 4.86 13.67 -1.85
CA PHE A 107 6.05 13.76 -2.69
C PHE A 107 7.04 12.64 -2.35
N TYR A 108 7.59 12.02 -3.38
CA TYR A 108 8.80 11.23 -3.28
C TYR A 108 10.02 12.14 -3.49
N PHE A 109 10.95 12.12 -2.53
CA PHE A 109 12.14 12.97 -2.51
C PHE A 109 13.42 12.11 -2.48
N PRO A 110 14.00 11.79 -3.64
CA PRO A 110 15.07 10.79 -3.77
C PRO A 110 16.42 11.18 -3.15
N GLN A 111 16.63 12.47 -2.88
CA GLN A 111 17.87 12.99 -2.30
C GLN A 111 17.97 12.65 -0.80
N ALA A 112 16.83 12.51 -0.11
CA ALA A 112 16.79 11.91 1.22
C ALA A 112 16.79 10.39 1.08
N LYS A 113 17.72 9.71 1.75
CA LYS A 113 17.88 8.26 1.69
C LYS A 113 17.72 7.66 3.09
N VAL A 114 16.90 6.62 3.20
CA VAL A 114 16.67 5.89 4.46
C VAL A 114 16.86 4.41 4.21
N GLN A 115 17.70 3.78 5.02
CA GLN A 115 17.86 2.33 5.03
C GLN A 115 16.67 1.70 5.76
N HIS A 116 15.99 0.75 5.12
CA HIS A 116 14.76 0.15 5.60
C HIS A 116 14.79 -1.37 5.45
N VAL A 117 14.66 -2.08 6.57
CA VAL A 117 14.60 -3.54 6.60
C VAL A 117 13.20 -4.00 6.20
N HIS A 118 13.05 -4.37 4.92
CA HIS A 118 11.76 -4.80 4.39
C HIS A 118 11.19 -6.01 5.14
N GLY A 119 9.90 -5.96 5.46
CA GLY A 119 9.17 -7.12 5.99
C GLY A 119 9.54 -7.53 7.42
N ALA A 120 10.43 -6.81 8.10
CA ALA A 120 10.78 -7.08 9.49
C ALA A 120 9.54 -7.16 10.38
N SER A 121 8.67 -6.14 10.33
CA SER A 121 7.41 -6.11 11.08
C SER A 121 6.46 -7.25 10.70
N GLY A 122 6.42 -7.63 9.41
CA GLY A 122 5.61 -8.75 8.92
C GLY A 122 6.05 -10.09 9.50
N ASN A 123 7.36 -10.31 9.64
CA ASN A 123 7.90 -11.53 10.25
C ASN A 123 7.51 -11.63 11.73
N PHE A 124 7.53 -10.52 12.48
CA PHE A 124 7.10 -10.49 13.88
C PHE A 124 5.62 -10.86 14.07
N VAL A 125 4.77 -10.48 13.12
CA VAL A 125 3.32 -10.74 13.20
C VAL A 125 2.88 -11.96 12.39
N SER A 126 3.82 -12.76 11.88
CA SER A 126 3.52 -13.94 11.07
C SER A 126 2.63 -14.97 11.79
N HIS A 127 2.69 -14.99 13.12
CA HIS A 127 1.82 -15.80 13.98
C HIS A 127 0.38 -15.26 14.10
N LEU A 128 0.13 -13.98 13.81
CA LEU A 128 -1.21 -13.40 13.82
C LEU A 128 -1.97 -13.86 12.58
N LYS A 129 -3.21 -14.35 12.79
CA LYS A 129 -4.09 -14.73 11.68
C LYS A 129 -4.48 -13.49 10.87
N SER A 130 -3.83 -13.32 9.73
CA SER A 130 -4.25 -12.46 8.62
C SER A 130 -4.38 -10.94 8.92
N PRO A 131 -3.36 -10.28 9.49
CA PRO A 131 -3.35 -8.82 9.66
C PRO A 131 -3.66 -8.08 8.35
N LEU A 132 -3.11 -8.55 7.23
CA LEU A 132 -3.41 -8.03 5.90
C LEU A 132 -4.90 -8.09 5.54
N LEU A 133 -5.57 -9.23 5.79
CA LEU A 133 -7.00 -9.37 5.49
C LEU A 133 -7.81 -8.45 6.39
N LYS A 134 -7.51 -8.39 7.70
CA LYS A 134 -8.20 -7.50 8.65
C LYS A 134 -8.12 -6.04 8.19
N SER A 135 -6.92 -5.56 7.88
CA SER A 135 -6.69 -4.20 7.41
C SER A 135 -7.36 -3.93 6.06
N ALA A 136 -7.32 -4.89 5.12
CA ALA A 136 -8.08 -4.77 3.88
C ALA A 136 -9.59 -4.64 4.14
N LYS A 137 -10.16 -5.42 5.07
CA LYS A 137 -11.59 -5.33 5.41
C LYS A 137 -11.96 -3.95 5.97
N ILE A 138 -11.11 -3.37 6.80
CA ILE A 138 -11.29 -2.02 7.34
C ILE A 138 -11.23 -0.99 6.19
N TYR A 139 -10.22 -1.10 5.31
CA TYR A 139 -9.98 -0.14 4.23
C TYR A 139 -11.13 -0.10 3.21
N TYR A 140 -11.59 -1.25 2.73
CA TYR A 140 -12.63 -1.30 1.70
C TYR A 140 -14.06 -1.41 2.26
N GLY A 141 -14.20 -1.66 3.56
CA GLY A 141 -15.48 -1.85 4.23
C GLY A 141 -16.05 -3.28 4.17
N PRO A 142 -17.12 -3.53 4.94
CA PRO A 142 -17.69 -4.87 5.12
C PRO A 142 -18.32 -5.43 3.84
N LEU A 143 -18.95 -4.59 3.02
CA LEU A 143 -19.56 -5.02 1.75
C LEU A 143 -18.52 -5.57 0.76
N TYR A 144 -17.37 -4.89 0.64
CA TYR A 144 -16.24 -5.36 -0.17
C TYR A 144 -15.62 -6.64 0.37
N SER A 145 -15.54 -6.75 1.70
CA SER A 145 -15.04 -7.96 2.35
C SER A 145 -15.92 -9.16 2.03
N ALA A 146 -17.24 -8.96 2.01
CA ALA A 146 -18.19 -10.01 1.64
C ALA A 146 -18.05 -10.40 0.16
N THR A 147 -17.95 -9.42 -0.75
CA THR A 147 -17.80 -9.70 -2.19
C THR A 147 -16.46 -10.37 -2.51
N LEU A 148 -15.34 -9.90 -1.94
CA LEU A 148 -14.03 -10.52 -2.13
C LEU A 148 -14.00 -11.96 -1.59
N ASN A 149 -14.58 -12.22 -0.42
CA ASN A 149 -14.65 -13.58 0.12
C ASN A 149 -15.53 -14.50 -0.73
N ALA A 150 -16.67 -14.01 -1.23
CA ALA A 150 -17.51 -14.77 -2.15
C ALA A 150 -16.76 -15.11 -3.45
N VAL A 151 -16.05 -14.13 -4.02
CA VAL A 151 -15.21 -14.31 -5.21
C VAL A 151 -14.11 -15.35 -5.00
N LEU A 152 -13.34 -15.24 -3.93
CA LEU A 152 -12.27 -16.18 -3.62
C LEU A 152 -12.81 -17.59 -3.37
N TRP A 153 -13.94 -17.69 -2.68
CA TRP A 153 -14.62 -18.96 -2.42
C TRP A 153 -15.13 -19.61 -3.72
N ILE A 154 -15.76 -18.84 -4.60
CA ILE A 154 -16.22 -19.30 -5.93
C ILE A 154 -15.02 -19.74 -6.78
N GLY A 155 -13.95 -18.94 -6.82
CA GLY A 155 -12.72 -19.27 -7.56
C GLY A 155 -12.07 -20.56 -7.08
N HIS A 156 -11.99 -20.77 -5.76
CA HIS A 156 -11.47 -22.01 -5.20
C HIS A 156 -12.33 -23.23 -5.56
N LYS A 157 -13.67 -23.10 -5.47
CA LYS A 157 -14.61 -24.16 -5.88
C LYS A 157 -14.47 -24.48 -7.37
N TRP A 158 -14.33 -23.46 -8.21
CA TRP A 158 -14.13 -23.61 -9.65
C TRP A 158 -12.84 -24.38 -9.99
N GLN A 159 -11.74 -24.05 -9.32
CA GLN A 159 -10.46 -24.78 -9.49
C GLN A 159 -10.56 -26.24 -9.05
N VAL A 160 -11.32 -26.54 -7.99
CA VAL A 160 -11.56 -27.92 -7.54
C VAL A 160 -12.39 -28.70 -8.58
N ILE A 161 -13.42 -28.07 -9.17
CA ILE A 161 -14.24 -28.68 -10.22
C ILE A 161 -13.40 -28.97 -11.47
N LEU A 162 -12.57 -28.02 -11.90
CA LEU A 162 -11.66 -28.22 -13.04
C LEU A 162 -10.62 -29.31 -12.78
N ARG A 163 -10.06 -29.38 -11.57
CA ARG A 163 -9.12 -30.45 -11.18
C ARG A 163 -9.78 -31.83 -11.12
N ARG A 164 -11.06 -31.92 -10.76
CA ARG A 164 -11.83 -33.17 -10.80
C ARG A 164 -12.13 -33.67 -12.23
N LYS A 165 -12.25 -32.77 -13.21
CA LYS A 165 -12.37 -33.17 -14.63
C LYS A 165 -11.05 -33.74 -15.18
N LYS A 166 -9.91 -33.17 -14.79
CA LYS A 166 -8.57 -33.58 -15.27
C LYS A 166 -8.10 -34.97 -14.80
N PHE A 167 -8.78 -35.59 -13.83
CA PHE A 167 -8.47 -36.95 -13.33
C PHE A 167 -9.45 -38.02 -13.85
N ARG A 168 -10.36 -37.64 -14.75
CA ARG A 168 -11.41 -38.49 -15.30
C ARG A 168 -11.29 -38.72 -16.82
N ASP A 169 -10.23 -38.19 -17.42
CA ASP A 169 -9.73 -38.46 -18.77
C ASP A 169 -8.41 -39.23 -18.64
#